data_AF-A0A7C6Y0U0-F1
#
_entry.id   AF-A0A7C6Y0U0-F1
#
_cell.length_a   1.000
_cell.length_b   1.000
_cell.length_c   1.000
_cell.angle_alpha   90.00
_cell.angle_beta   90.00
_cell.angle_gamma   90.00
#
_symmetry.space_group_name_H-M   'P 1'
#
loop_
_entity.id
_entity.type
_entity.pdbx_description
1 polymer ?
#
loop_
_entity_poly.entity_id
_entity_poly.type
_entity_poly.pdbx_seq_one_letter_code
_entity_poly.pdbx_strand_id
1 'polypeptide(L)'
;MYCKSCKNVIRQAKTFRNLFNFETPEICHHCFKLHMQHFPYFVVPIQNGLLHVFELLNKDVSQAGDYLYYFRPYYQAYFKLEMTIDAIYIEKLTLKTIEMFDQMNLGHLIIFTNNFKEE
;
A
#
# COMPACT_ATOMS: atom_id res chain seq x y z
N MET A 1 -19.82 -1.50 13.17
CA MET A 1 -19.59 -1.23 11.73
C MET A 1 -19.52 -2.54 10.96
N TYR A 2 -19.85 -2.52 9.68
CA TYR A 2 -19.79 -3.69 8.80
C TYR A 2 -18.61 -3.58 7.85
N CYS A 3 -17.97 -4.72 7.56
CA CYS A 3 -16.89 -4.80 6.58
C CYS A 3 -17.38 -4.45 5.18
N LYS A 4 -16.68 -3.59 4.45
CA LYS A 4 -17.04 -3.25 3.07
C LYS A 4 -17.01 -4.47 2.14
N SER A 5 -16.03 -5.36 2.31
CA SER A 5 -15.81 -6.57 1.51
C SER A 5 -16.82 -7.68 1.85
N CYS A 6 -16.81 -8.24 3.06
CA CYS A 6 -17.66 -9.40 3.40
C CYS A 6 -18.98 -9.07 4.11
N LYS A 7 -19.29 -7.79 4.34
CA LYS A 7 -20.49 -7.31 5.07
C LYS A 7 -20.64 -7.86 6.49
N ASN A 8 -19.65 -8.55 7.05
CA ASN A 8 -19.66 -9.02 8.43
C ASN A 8 -19.40 -7.88 9.42
N VAL A 9 -19.91 -8.02 10.65
CA VAL A 9 -19.68 -7.05 11.73
C VAL A 9 -18.20 -7.02 12.12
N ILE A 10 -17.60 -5.82 12.08
CA ILE A 10 -16.26 -5.57 12.59
C ILE A 10 -16.37 -5.35 14.10
N ARG A 11 -15.84 -6.28 14.89
CA ARG A 11 -15.73 -6.17 16.35
C ARG A 11 -14.36 -5.60 16.71
N GLN A 12 -14.31 -4.33 17.12
CA GLN A 12 -13.10 -3.74 17.70
C GLN A 12 -13.11 -3.95 19.22
N ALA A 13 -12.03 -4.53 19.75
CA ALA A 13 -11.82 -4.57 21.19
C ALA A 13 -11.46 -3.16 21.68
N LYS A 14 -12.38 -2.53 22.41
CA LYS A 14 -12.12 -1.24 23.07
C LYS A 14 -11.30 -1.49 24.34
N THR A 15 -10.15 -0.86 24.43
CA THR A 15 -9.34 -0.78 25.66
C THR A 15 -9.10 0.69 26.00
N PHE A 16 -8.61 0.97 27.20
CA PHE A 16 -8.29 2.35 27.60
C PHE A 16 -7.30 3.05 26.66
N ARG A 17 -6.42 2.29 25.97
CA ARG A 17 -5.42 2.84 25.04
C ARG A 17 -5.98 3.29 23.69
N ASN A 18 -7.14 2.79 23.31
CA ASN A 18 -7.76 3.01 22.01
C ASN A 18 -9.23 3.47 22.15
N LEU A 19 -9.60 3.95 23.34
CA LEU A 19 -10.91 4.51 23.65
C LEU A 19 -11.21 5.76 22.83
N PHE A 20 -10.17 6.56 22.54
CA PHE A 20 -10.22 7.80 21.77
C PHE A 20 -9.71 7.65 20.33
N ASN A 21 -9.40 6.42 19.89
CA ASN A 21 -9.05 6.21 18.49
C ASN A 21 -10.32 6.20 17.66
N PHE A 22 -10.51 7.24 16.86
CA PHE A 22 -11.67 7.40 15.97
C PHE A 22 -11.54 6.59 14.67
N GLU A 23 -10.39 5.97 14.42
CA GLU A 23 -10.18 5.15 13.24
C GLU A 23 -10.91 3.81 13.37
N THR A 24 -12.02 3.72 12.66
CA THR A 24 -12.78 2.49 12.48
C THR A 24 -12.39 1.85 11.15
N PRO A 25 -11.80 0.64 11.15
CA PRO A 25 -11.40 -0.01 9.92
C PRO A 25 -12.62 -0.33 9.07
N GLU A 26 -12.50 -0.08 7.78
CA GLU A 26 -13.57 -0.38 6.81
C GLU A 26 -13.54 -1.85 6.37
N ILE A 27 -12.40 -2.52 6.55
CA ILE A 27 -12.17 -3.93 6.19
C ILE A 27 -11.91 -4.74 7.48
N CYS A 28 -12.54 -5.92 7.60
CA CYS A 28 -12.31 -6.79 8.75
C CYS A 28 -10.96 -7.52 8.65
N HIS A 29 -10.40 -7.93 9.80
CA HIS A 29 -9.11 -8.62 9.87
C HIS A 29 -9.01 -9.87 8.99
N HIS A 30 -10.12 -10.60 8.84
CA HIS A 30 -10.17 -11.80 8.00
C HIS A 30 -10.01 -11.45 6.51
N CYS A 31 -10.82 -10.51 6.00
CA CYS A 31 -10.70 -10.03 4.61
C CYS A 31 -9.32 -9.42 4.37
N PHE A 32 -8.82 -8.63 5.32
CA PHE A 32 -7.49 -8.06 5.24
C PHE A 32 -6.41 -9.15 5.06
N LYS A 33 -6.42 -10.20 5.88
CA LYS A 33 -5.46 -11.31 5.77
C LYS A 33 -5.55 -12.08 4.45
N LEU A 34 -6.76 -12.31 3.95
CA LEU A 34 -6.95 -12.98 2.66
C LEU A 34 -6.32 -12.18 1.53
N HIS A 35 -6.57 -10.87 1.51
CA HIS A 35 -6.05 -10.00 0.46
C HIS A 35 -4.59 -9.59 0.67
N MET A 36 -4.05 -9.73 1.89
CA MET A 36 -2.64 -9.43 2.19
C MET A 36 -1.66 -10.28 1.39
N GLN A 37 -2.06 -11.47 0.97
CA GLN A 37 -1.23 -12.35 0.15
C GLN A 37 -1.21 -11.97 -1.35
N HIS A 38 -2.01 -10.98 -1.77
CA HIS A 38 -2.08 -10.51 -3.16
C HIS A 38 -1.18 -9.30 -3.44
N PHE A 39 -0.20 -8.99 -2.59
CA PHE A 39 0.75 -7.90 -2.81
C PHE A 39 2.05 -8.43 -3.43
N PRO A 40 2.20 -8.39 -4.75
CA PRO A 40 3.48 -8.61 -5.40
C PRO A 40 4.43 -7.49 -5.00
N TYR A 41 5.59 -7.92 -4.53
CA TYR A 41 6.74 -7.06 -4.35
C TYR A 41 7.76 -7.42 -5.43
N PHE A 42 8.24 -6.41 -6.14
CA PHE A 42 9.30 -6.56 -7.11
C PHE A 42 10.22 -5.35 -7.11
N VAL A 43 11.39 -5.52 -7.69
CA VAL A 43 12.43 -4.49 -7.75
C VAL A 43 12.74 -4.17 -9.19
N VAL A 44 12.71 -2.89 -9.54
CA VAL A 44 13.14 -2.41 -10.85
C VAL A 44 14.47 -1.66 -10.70
N PRO A 45 15.56 -2.12 -11.32
CA PRO A 45 16.82 -1.41 -11.29
C PRO A 45 16.77 -0.14 -12.14
N ILE A 46 17.35 0.95 -11.63
CA ILE A 46 17.57 2.22 -12.34
C ILE A 46 19.03 2.64 -12.17
N GLN A 47 19.53 3.59 -12.96
CA GLN A 47 20.95 3.95 -13.05
C GLN A 47 21.60 4.24 -11.70
N ASN A 48 20.89 4.94 -10.80
CA ASN A 48 21.41 5.38 -9.51
C ASN A 48 20.73 4.72 -8.30
N GLY A 49 20.02 3.60 -8.49
CA GLY A 49 19.29 2.99 -7.39
C GLY A 49 18.37 1.85 -7.76
N LEU A 50 17.44 1.58 -6.85
CA LEU A 50 16.45 0.51 -6.96
C LEU A 50 15.08 1.09 -6.65
N LEU A 51 14.11 0.78 -7.52
CA LEU A 51 12.69 1.03 -7.27
C LEU A 51 12.10 -0.19 -6.60
N HIS A 52 11.70 -0.06 -5.33
CA HIS A 52 11.04 -1.09 -4.55
C HIS A 52 9.54 -0.96 -4.73
N VAL A 53 8.94 -1.80 -5.58
CA VAL A 53 7.54 -1.67 -5.97
C VAL A 53 6.67 -2.66 -5.19
N PHE A 54 5.67 -2.12 -4.49
CA PHE A 54 4.58 -2.85 -3.88
C PHE A 54 3.33 -2.60 -4.71
N GLU A 55 2.90 -3.62 -5.46
CA GLU A 55 1.69 -3.53 -6.26
C GLU A 55 0.51 -4.20 -5.55
N LEU A 56 -0.69 -3.66 -5.77
CA LEU A 56 -1.94 -4.22 -5.30
C LEU A 56 -2.65 -4.95 -6.46
N LEU A 57 -2.60 -6.29 -6.52
CA LEU A 57 -3.19 -7.07 -7.64
C LEU A 57 -4.71 -7.08 -7.71
N ASN A 58 -5.40 -6.37 -6.80
CA ASN A 58 -6.83 -6.55 -6.63
C ASN A 58 -7.61 -5.64 -7.59
N LYS A 59 -8.17 -6.24 -8.65
CA LYS A 59 -8.92 -5.54 -9.72
C LYS A 59 -10.23 -4.88 -9.26
N ASP A 60 -10.77 -5.26 -8.10
CA ASP A 60 -12.12 -4.88 -7.66
C ASP A 60 -12.16 -3.86 -6.51
N VAL A 61 -11.07 -3.14 -6.26
CA VAL A 61 -11.06 -2.11 -5.22
C VAL A 61 -11.73 -0.83 -5.73
N SER A 62 -13.05 -0.77 -5.54
CA SER A 62 -13.89 0.34 -6.02
C SER A 62 -13.72 1.66 -5.28
N GLN A 63 -13.06 1.70 -4.11
CA GLN A 63 -12.98 2.89 -3.26
C GLN A 63 -11.56 3.22 -2.80
N ALA A 64 -11.18 4.51 -2.91
CA ALA A 64 -9.86 5.03 -2.55
C ALA A 64 -9.41 4.67 -1.11
N GLY A 65 -10.36 4.56 -0.17
CA GLY A 65 -10.08 4.26 1.24
C GLY A 65 -9.56 2.84 1.47
N ASP A 66 -9.94 1.88 0.63
CA ASP A 66 -9.55 0.47 0.78
C ASP A 66 -8.03 0.30 0.50
N TYR A 67 -7.47 1.07 -0.43
CA TYR A 67 -6.03 1.08 -0.72
C TYR A 67 -5.19 1.55 0.47
N LEU A 68 -5.66 2.59 1.17
CA LEU A 68 -4.99 3.11 2.36
C LEU A 68 -4.90 2.03 3.44
N TYR A 69 -5.94 1.22 3.66
CA TYR A 69 -5.89 0.13 4.63
C TYR A 69 -4.85 -0.93 4.29
N TYR A 70 -4.68 -1.24 3.01
CA TYR A 70 -3.74 -2.27 2.56
C TYR A 70 -2.29 -1.84 2.61
N PHE A 71 -2.00 -0.60 2.22
CA PHE A 71 -0.64 -0.07 2.30
C PHE A 71 -0.25 0.42 3.72
N ARG A 72 -1.24 0.71 4.57
CA ARG A 72 -1.05 1.14 5.97
C ARG A 72 0.04 0.39 6.75
N PRO A 73 0.07 -0.96 6.83
CA PRO A 73 1.13 -1.65 7.55
C PRO A 73 2.53 -1.33 7.03
N TYR A 74 2.68 -1.13 5.72
CA TYR A 74 3.95 -0.80 5.08
C TYR A 74 4.36 0.65 5.37
N TYR A 75 3.43 1.60 5.26
CA TYR A 75 3.69 3.00 5.67
C TYR A 75 4.03 3.08 7.17
N GLN A 76 3.32 2.35 8.02
CA GLN A 76 3.60 2.33 9.46
C GLN A 76 4.96 1.71 9.77
N ALA A 77 5.35 0.65 9.07
CA ALA A 77 6.68 0.08 9.20
C ALA A 77 7.75 1.07 8.74
N TYR A 78 7.54 1.73 7.60
CA TYR A 78 8.41 2.75 7.05
C TYR A 78 8.67 3.88 8.06
N PHE A 79 7.63 4.47 8.64
CA PHE A 79 7.78 5.54 9.64
C PHE A 79 8.39 5.07 10.96
N LYS A 80 8.12 3.84 11.40
CA LYS A 80 8.70 3.29 12.64
C LYS A 80 10.19 2.97 12.52
N LEU A 81 10.64 2.64 11.32
CA LEU A 81 12.02 2.25 11.06
C LEU A 81 12.91 3.46 10.71
N GLU A 82 12.36 4.68 10.74
CA GLU A 82 13.08 5.92 10.36
C GLU A 82 13.84 5.77 9.03
N MET A 83 13.19 5.08 8.08
CA MET A 83 13.77 4.80 6.77
C MET A 83 14.14 6.11 6.07
N THR A 84 15.34 6.18 5.52
CA THR A 84 15.87 7.34 4.80
C THR A 84 15.57 7.32 3.30
N ILE A 85 14.88 6.28 2.83
CA ILE A 85 14.59 6.05 1.40
C ILE A 85 13.23 6.64 1.08
N ASP A 86 13.13 7.59 0.17
CA ASP A 86 11.84 8.21 -0.16
C ASP A 86 10.77 7.20 -0.58
N ALA A 87 9.51 7.52 -0.28
CA ALA A 87 8.36 6.69 -0.61
C ALA A 87 7.27 7.50 -1.32
N ILE A 88 6.70 6.94 -2.39
CA ILE A 88 5.65 7.57 -3.18
C ILE A 88 4.50 6.58 -3.45
N TYR A 89 3.27 7.11 -3.50
CA TYR A 89 2.11 6.39 -4.00
C TYR A 89 1.77 6.86 -5.42
N ILE A 90 1.60 5.92 -6.34
CA ILE A 90 1.27 6.17 -7.75
C ILE A 90 0.14 5.23 -8.14
N GLU A 91 -0.99 5.74 -8.60
CA GLU A 91 -2.15 4.90 -8.92
C GLU A 91 -1.86 3.87 -10.02
N LYS A 92 -1.21 4.31 -11.12
CA LYS A 92 -0.79 3.44 -12.23
C LYS A 92 0.70 3.65 -12.51
N LEU A 93 1.50 2.61 -12.27
CA LEU A 93 2.92 2.59 -12.59
C LEU A 93 3.11 2.01 -14.00
N THR A 94 3.72 2.77 -14.90
CA THR A 94 4.03 2.36 -16.27
C THR A 94 5.52 2.43 -16.53
N LEU A 95 6.00 1.78 -17.60
CA LEU A 95 7.39 1.86 -18.04
C LEU A 95 7.83 3.32 -18.28
N LYS A 96 6.97 4.15 -18.88
CA LYS A 96 7.25 5.58 -19.08
C LYS A 96 7.51 6.33 -17.77
N THR A 97 6.79 6.00 -16.70
CA THR A 97 7.01 6.60 -15.37
C THR A 97 8.35 6.15 -14.79
N ILE A 98 8.71 4.88 -14.98
CA ILE A 98 10.02 4.34 -14.55
C ILE A 98 11.16 5.01 -15.32
N GLU A 99 11.04 5.16 -16.64
CA GLU A 99 12.01 5.86 -17.48
C GLU A 99 12.17 7.32 -17.05
N MET A 100 11.07 8.00 -16.73
CA MET A 100 11.12 9.36 -16.20
C MET A 100 11.89 9.42 -14.87
N PHE A 101 11.66 8.46 -13.97
CA PHE A 101 12.40 8.37 -12.71
C PHE A 101 13.88 8.11 -12.89
N ASP A 102 14.24 7.25 -13.84
CA ASP A 102 15.63 6.98 -14.21
C ASP A 102 16.31 8.25 -14.76
N GLN A 103 15.64 8.98 -15.66
CA GLN A 103 16.12 10.25 -16.22
C GLN A 103 16.28 11.36 -15.17
N MET A 104 15.42 11.37 -14.15
CA MET A 104 15.51 12.30 -13.03
C MET A 104 16.64 11.96 -12.06
N ASN A 105 17.38 10.87 -12.29
CA ASN A 105 18.43 10.37 -11.40
C ASN A 105 17.92 10.18 -9.97
N LEU A 106 16.69 9.69 -9.82
CA LEU A 106 16.18 9.30 -8.51
C LEU A 106 17.03 8.12 -7.99
N GLY A 107 17.38 8.17 -6.71
CA GLY A 107 18.14 7.11 -6.05
C GLY A 107 17.25 5.91 -5.71
N HIS A 108 17.35 5.41 -4.48
CA HIS A 108 16.40 4.41 -3.99
C HIS A 108 15.02 5.04 -3.77
N LEU A 109 13.95 4.36 -4.21
CA LEU A 109 12.58 4.83 -4.04
C LEU A 109 11.64 3.65 -3.75
N ILE A 110 10.77 3.82 -2.76
CA ILE A 110 9.68 2.87 -2.48
C ILE A 110 8.43 3.36 -3.23
N ILE A 111 7.84 2.50 -4.04
CA ILE A 111 6.64 2.80 -4.82
C ILE A 111 5.50 1.92 -4.36
N PHE A 112 4.39 2.53 -3.99
CA PHE A 112 3.12 1.85 -3.77
C PHE A 112 2.21 2.11 -4.96
N THR A 113 1.75 1.05 -5.63
CA THR A 113 0.92 1.16 -6.84
C THR A 113 -0.27 0.23 -6.85
N ASN A 114 -1.36 0.65 -7.49
CA ASN A 114 -2.53 -0.21 -7.67
C ASN A 114 -2.44 -1.08 -8.92
N ASN A 115 -1.57 -0.72 -9.86
CA ASN A 115 -1.43 -1.43 -11.11
C ASN A 115 -0.07 -1.13 -11.73
N PHE A 116 0.71 -2.17 -11.97
CA PHE A 116 1.88 -2.12 -12.84
C PHE A 116 1.50 -2.63 -14.22
N LYS A 117 1.78 -1.82 -15.25
CA LYS A 117 1.59 -2.22 -16.65
C LYS A 117 2.89 -2.11 -17.43
N GLU A 118 3.27 -3.22 -18.05
CA GLU A 118 4.39 -3.33 -19.01
C GLU A 118 4.02 -2.84 -20.43
N GLU A 119 2.95 -2.04 -20.60
CA GLU A 119 2.49 -1.53 -21.90
C GLU A 119 3.57 -0.70 -22.63
#